data_AF-A0A922ZNA8-F1
#
_entry.id   AF-A0A922ZNA8-F1
#
_cell.length_a   1.000
_cell.length_b   1.000
_cell.length_c   1.000
_cell.angle_alpha   90.00
_cell.angle_beta   90.00
_cell.angle_gamma   90.00
#
_symmetry.space_group_name_H-M   'P 1'
#
loop_
_entity.id
_entity.type
_entity.pdbx_description
1 polymer ?
#
loop_
_entity_poly.entity_id
_entity_poly.type
_entity_poly.pdbx_seq_one_letter_code
_entity_poly.pdbx_strand_id
1 'polypeptide(L)'
;MNPKTVTYSNFVDLLISRVPELEPVAREHLEDNDELLPHLLVSDTLLFAEQAFAVEEFEVLGRLLSFLDEALTNGDERIEDAVALSFVENSEWWIPEKEGFLETWPAGLKAELELQRNWKPSSPPS
;
A
#
# COMPACT_ATOMS: atom_id res chain seq x y z
N MET A 1 -22.36 7.88 -4.15
CA MET A 1 -21.02 7.28 -4.30
C MET A 1 -20.18 8.27 -5.07
N ASN A 2 -19.05 8.70 -4.50
CA ASN A 2 -18.07 9.46 -5.27
C ASN A 2 -17.42 8.51 -6.30
N PRO A 3 -17.09 8.98 -7.50
CA PRO A 3 -16.38 8.15 -8.47
C PRO A 3 -15.01 7.76 -7.89
N LYS A 4 -14.63 6.48 -8.04
CA LYS A 4 -13.30 6.00 -7.70
C LYS A 4 -12.29 6.62 -8.68
N THR A 5 -11.18 7.15 -8.17
CA THR A 5 -10.15 7.84 -8.97
C THR A 5 -8.97 6.93 -9.29
N VAL A 6 -8.71 5.97 -8.41
CA VAL A 6 -7.74 4.91 -8.60
C VAL A 6 -8.50 3.64 -8.95
N THR A 7 -8.09 2.95 -10.02
CA THR A 7 -8.75 1.76 -10.54
C THR A 7 -7.70 0.75 -10.95
N TYR A 8 -8.08 -0.50 -11.08
CA TYR A 8 -7.21 -1.54 -11.62
C TYR A 8 -6.53 -1.12 -12.94
N SER A 9 -7.28 -0.50 -13.85
CA SER A 9 -6.77 -0.14 -15.17
C SER A 9 -5.79 1.04 -15.20
N ASN A 10 -5.78 1.90 -14.18
CA ASN A 10 -4.90 3.08 -14.15
C ASN A 10 -3.92 3.07 -12.96
N PHE A 11 -3.96 2.04 -12.11
CA PHE A 11 -3.15 1.96 -10.90
C PHE A 11 -1.65 2.10 -11.19
N VAL A 12 -1.14 1.32 -12.15
CA VAL A 12 0.29 1.32 -12.51
C VAL A 12 0.72 2.68 -13.08
N ASP A 13 -0.07 3.24 -14.00
CA ASP A 13 0.25 4.54 -14.60
C ASP A 13 0.27 5.65 -13.55
N LEU A 14 -0.69 5.65 -12.62
CA LEU A 14 -0.73 6.63 -11.53
C LEU A 14 0.41 6.44 -10.54
N LEU A 15 0.76 5.18 -10.22
CA LEU A 15 1.88 4.86 -9.34
C LEU A 15 3.18 5.42 -9.92
N ILE A 16 3.51 5.08 -11.17
CA ILE A 16 4.75 5.52 -11.83
C ILE A 16 4.75 7.04 -12.02
N SER A 17 3.62 7.64 -12.37
CA SER A 17 3.53 9.10 -12.54
C SER A 17 3.80 9.87 -11.24
N ARG A 18 3.50 9.28 -10.07
CA ARG A 18 3.63 9.95 -8.76
C ARG A 18 4.89 9.54 -8.00
N VAL A 19 5.38 8.33 -8.26
CA VAL A 19 6.56 7.73 -7.66
C VAL A 19 7.41 7.10 -8.78
N PRO A 20 8.11 7.92 -9.59
CA PRO A 20 8.89 7.41 -10.73
C PRO A 20 9.94 6.37 -10.33
N GLU A 21 10.42 6.40 -9.09
CA GLU A 21 11.39 5.44 -8.54
C GLU A 21 10.86 3.99 -8.53
N LEU A 22 9.54 3.79 -8.60
CA LEU A 22 8.90 2.47 -8.67
C LEU A 22 8.71 1.96 -10.10
N GLU A 23 9.08 2.71 -11.14
CA GLU A 23 9.02 2.24 -12.54
C GLU A 23 9.71 0.89 -12.74
N PRO A 24 10.94 0.65 -12.23
CA PRO A 24 11.60 -0.64 -12.45
C PRO A 24 10.83 -1.81 -11.84
N VAL A 25 10.27 -1.61 -10.64
CA VAL A 25 9.47 -2.61 -9.90
C VAL A 25 8.16 -2.90 -10.65
N ALA A 26 7.44 -1.86 -11.06
CA ALA A 26 6.19 -2.01 -11.80
C ALA A 26 6.38 -2.68 -13.16
N ARG A 27 7.49 -2.39 -13.85
CA ARG A 27 7.84 -3.02 -15.12
C ARG A 27 8.18 -4.50 -14.94
N GLU A 28 9.05 -4.84 -13.98
CA GLU A 28 9.41 -6.22 -13.65
C GLU A 28 8.16 -7.04 -13.28
N HIS A 29 7.29 -6.48 -12.44
CA HIS A 29 6.02 -7.11 -12.07
C HIS A 29 5.13 -7.45 -13.27
N LEU A 30 5.00 -6.55 -14.24
CA LEU A 30 4.21 -6.80 -15.44
C LEU A 30 4.89 -7.80 -16.40
N GLU A 31 6.21 -7.76 -16.51
CA GLU A 31 6.99 -8.70 -17.32
C GLU A 31 6.91 -10.13 -16.78
N ASP A 32 6.92 -10.30 -15.45
CA ASP A 32 6.93 -11.62 -14.81
C ASP A 32 5.54 -12.28 -14.74
N ASN A 33 4.46 -11.49 -14.73
CA ASN A 33 3.10 -11.98 -14.49
C ASN A 33 2.15 -11.89 -15.69
N ASP A 34 2.56 -11.27 -16.81
CA ASP A 34 1.74 -10.96 -18.00
C ASP A 34 0.51 -10.05 -17.74
N GLU A 35 0.18 -9.76 -16.48
CA GLU A 35 -0.89 -8.88 -16.03
C GLU A 35 -0.58 -8.23 -14.67
N LEU A 36 -1.39 -7.24 -14.29
CA LEU A 36 -1.32 -6.67 -12.95
C LEU A 36 -1.90 -7.64 -11.91
N LEU A 37 -1.07 -8.15 -11.01
CA LEU A 37 -1.49 -8.75 -9.75
C LEU A 37 -1.40 -7.71 -8.60
N PRO A 38 -2.51 -7.06 -8.17
CA PRO A 38 -2.44 -5.90 -7.27
C PRO A 38 -1.83 -6.21 -5.91
N HIS A 39 -2.18 -7.35 -5.31
CA HIS A 39 -1.64 -7.75 -4.01
C HIS A 39 -0.12 -7.92 -4.02
N LEU A 40 0.43 -8.48 -5.11
CA LEU A 40 1.88 -8.66 -5.22
C LEU A 40 2.57 -7.32 -5.40
N LEU A 41 2.13 -6.50 -6.36
CA LEU A 41 2.74 -5.18 -6.59
C LEU A 41 2.64 -4.29 -5.35
N VAL A 42 1.51 -4.31 -4.64
CA VAL A 42 1.35 -3.57 -3.38
C VAL A 42 2.28 -4.10 -2.29
N SER A 43 2.49 -5.41 -2.20
CA SER A 43 3.49 -5.98 -1.30
C SER A 43 4.90 -5.48 -1.64
N ASP A 44 5.25 -5.36 -2.93
CA ASP A 44 6.54 -4.79 -3.35
C ASP A 44 6.64 -3.31 -2.97
N THR A 45 5.54 -2.55 -3.03
CA THR A 45 5.52 -1.17 -2.54
C THR A 45 5.75 -1.05 -1.04
N LEU A 46 5.31 -2.03 -0.23
CA LEU A 46 5.63 -2.06 1.19
C LEU A 46 7.12 -2.25 1.41
N LEU A 47 7.74 -3.23 0.74
CA LEU A 47 9.17 -3.46 0.81
C LEU A 47 9.97 -2.21 0.41
N PHE A 48 9.55 -1.55 -0.67
CA PHE A 48 10.13 -0.29 -1.10
C PHE A 48 9.97 0.81 -0.05
N ALA A 49 8.78 0.97 0.54
CA ALA A 49 8.50 2.00 1.55
C ALA A 49 9.38 1.80 2.80
N GLU A 50 9.53 0.56 3.26
CA GLU A 50 10.39 0.24 4.40
C GLU A 50 11.87 0.54 4.10
N GLN A 51 12.33 0.20 2.90
CA GLN A 51 13.68 0.51 2.46
C GLN A 51 13.91 2.03 2.40
N ALA A 52 12.99 2.78 1.78
CA ALA A 52 13.05 4.24 1.68
C ALA A 52 13.06 4.90 3.07
N PHE A 53 12.26 4.39 4.01
CA PHE A 53 12.28 4.83 5.40
C PHE A 53 13.64 4.56 6.06
N ALA A 54 14.19 3.35 5.90
CA ALA A 54 15.46 2.96 6.51
C ALA A 54 16.67 3.77 6.01
N VAL A 55 16.64 4.28 4.78
CA VAL A 55 17.69 5.15 4.21
C VAL A 55 17.33 6.63 4.24
N GLU A 56 16.27 7.01 4.96
CA GLU A 56 15.83 8.40 5.15
C GLU A 56 15.43 9.14 3.84
N GLU A 57 14.97 8.42 2.82
CA GLU A 57 14.44 8.99 1.57
C GLU A 57 12.98 9.47 1.75
N PHE A 58 12.77 10.36 2.71
CA PHE A 58 11.43 10.77 3.17
C PHE A 58 10.58 11.46 2.11
N GLU A 59 11.19 12.10 1.10
CA GLU A 59 10.43 12.72 0.01
C GLU A 59 9.76 11.65 -0.86
N VAL A 60 10.52 10.61 -1.26
CA VAL A 60 10.00 9.50 -2.06
C VAL A 60 8.98 8.70 -1.25
N LEU A 61 9.30 8.39 0.00
CA LEU A 61 8.39 7.73 0.93
C LEU A 61 7.07 8.51 1.07
N GLY A 62 7.14 9.83 1.25
CA GLY A 62 5.96 10.66 1.39
C GLY A 62 5.04 10.63 0.17
N ARG A 63 5.60 10.63 -1.05
CA ARG A 63 4.82 10.49 -2.29
C ARG A 63 4.16 9.11 -2.38
N LEU A 64 4.88 8.05 -2.04
CA LEU A 64 4.36 6.69 -2.06
C LEU A 64 3.22 6.51 -1.05
N LEU A 65 3.43 6.88 0.21
CA LEU A 65 2.41 6.77 1.25
C LEU A 65 1.17 7.60 0.90
N SER A 66 1.35 8.81 0.33
CA SER A 66 0.23 9.64 -0.13
C SER A 66 -0.55 8.98 -1.28
N PHE A 67 0.13 8.30 -2.21
CA PHE A 67 -0.54 7.56 -3.27
C PHE A 67 -1.31 6.36 -2.74
N LEU A 68 -0.71 5.58 -1.83
CA LEU A 68 -1.36 4.41 -1.24
C LEU A 68 -2.56 4.79 -0.36
N ASP A 69 -2.51 5.92 0.32
CA ASP A 69 -3.65 6.49 1.06
C ASP A 69 -4.82 6.83 0.13
N GLU A 70 -4.54 7.46 -1.02
CA GLU A 70 -5.57 7.72 -2.03
C GLU A 70 -6.09 6.41 -2.64
N ALA A 71 -5.22 5.45 -2.92
CA ALA A 71 -5.59 4.15 -3.47
C ALA A 71 -6.47 3.34 -2.49
N LEU A 72 -6.22 3.45 -1.19
CA LEU A 72 -7.05 2.83 -0.15
C LEU A 72 -8.41 3.52 0.01
N THR A 73 -8.48 4.84 -0.16
CA THR A 73 -9.70 5.63 0.15
C THR A 73 -10.57 5.89 -1.06
N ASN A 74 -10.00 5.91 -2.27
CA ASN A 74 -10.64 6.23 -3.54
C ASN A 74 -10.34 5.19 -4.63
N GLY A 75 -9.84 4.02 -4.26
CA GLY A 75 -9.64 2.87 -5.14
C GLY A 75 -10.93 2.17 -5.52
N ASP A 76 -10.93 1.41 -6.61
CA ASP A 76 -11.93 0.35 -6.75
C ASP A 76 -11.68 -0.76 -5.72
N GLU A 77 -12.69 -1.61 -5.49
CA GLU A 77 -12.65 -2.66 -4.47
C GLU A 77 -11.37 -3.52 -4.54
N ARG A 78 -10.90 -3.82 -5.75
CA ARG A 78 -9.70 -4.64 -5.95
C ARG A 78 -8.42 -3.93 -5.51
N ILE A 79 -8.32 -2.61 -5.72
CA ILE A 79 -7.18 -1.82 -5.26
C ILE A 79 -7.27 -1.53 -3.75
N GLU A 80 -8.46 -1.21 -3.25
CA GLU A 80 -8.69 -0.97 -1.81
C GLU A 80 -8.30 -2.19 -0.99
N ASP A 81 -8.79 -3.38 -1.38
CA ASP A 81 -8.45 -4.65 -0.72
C ASP A 81 -6.96 -4.97 -0.81
N ALA A 82 -6.31 -4.66 -1.94
CA ALA A 82 -4.87 -4.87 -2.09
C ALA A 82 -4.07 -3.99 -1.12
N VAL A 83 -4.40 -2.71 -0.98
CA VAL A 83 -3.72 -1.84 -0.02
C VAL A 83 -3.99 -2.27 1.43
N ALA A 84 -5.23 -2.59 1.77
CA ALA A 84 -5.58 -3.01 3.13
C ALA A 84 -4.84 -4.30 3.53
N LEU A 85 -4.86 -5.34 2.69
CA LEU A 85 -4.33 -6.67 3.04
C LEU A 85 -2.84 -6.83 2.73
N SER A 86 -2.32 -6.16 1.71
CA SER A 86 -0.93 -6.37 1.25
C SER A 86 0.03 -5.26 1.66
N PHE A 87 -0.47 -4.12 2.12
CA PHE A 87 0.35 -3.06 2.70
C PHE A 87 0.08 -2.90 4.19
N VAL A 88 -1.17 -2.67 4.60
CA VAL A 88 -1.48 -2.38 6.01
C VAL A 88 -1.29 -3.60 6.90
N GLU A 89 -1.93 -4.72 6.57
CA GLU A 89 -1.82 -5.95 7.36
C GLU A 89 -0.38 -6.48 7.38
N ASN A 90 0.29 -6.43 6.24
CA ASN A 90 1.66 -6.93 6.06
C ASN A 90 2.75 -6.01 6.63
N SER A 91 2.43 -4.81 7.12
CA SER A 91 3.41 -3.88 7.74
C SER A 91 4.03 -4.38 9.05
N GLU A 92 3.59 -5.55 9.53
CA GLU A 92 4.01 -6.15 10.79
C GLU A 92 3.83 -5.20 11.97
N TRP A 93 2.71 -4.46 12.00
CA TRP A 93 2.44 -3.38 12.95
C TRP A 93 2.44 -3.77 14.43
N TRP A 94 2.53 -5.07 14.73
CA TRP A 94 2.69 -5.64 16.06
C TRP A 94 4.15 -5.66 16.54
N ILE A 95 5.12 -5.35 15.67
CA ILE A 95 6.55 -5.28 15.98
C ILE A 95 6.92 -3.86 16.44
N PRO A 96 7.46 -3.67 17.67
CA PRO A 96 7.80 -2.34 18.20
C PRO A 96 8.76 -1.52 17.33
N GLU A 97 9.68 -2.18 16.63
CA GLU A 97 10.66 -1.56 15.73
C GLU A 97 10.00 -0.86 14.52
N LYS A 98 8.75 -1.20 14.19
CA LYS A 98 8.00 -0.59 13.09
C LYS A 98 7.33 0.73 13.48
N GLU A 99 7.27 1.08 14.78
CA GLU A 99 6.53 2.27 15.27
C GLU A 99 6.91 3.54 14.51
N GLY A 100 8.22 3.81 14.34
CA GLY A 100 8.68 5.00 13.63
C GLY A 100 8.27 5.05 12.15
N PHE A 101 8.19 3.89 11.49
CA PHE A 101 7.68 3.80 10.12
C PHE A 101 6.16 4.09 10.08
N LEU A 102 5.39 3.49 10.99
CA LEU A 102 3.93 3.68 11.08
C LEU A 102 3.56 5.12 11.43
N GLU A 103 4.38 5.83 12.20
CA GLU A 103 4.18 7.25 12.52
C GLU A 103 4.17 8.13 11.26
N THR A 104 4.88 7.73 10.19
CA THR A 104 4.91 8.47 8.92
C THR A 104 3.62 8.34 8.11
N TRP A 105 2.75 7.39 8.45
CA TRP A 105 1.59 7.10 7.62
C TRP A 105 0.55 8.24 7.63
N PRO A 106 -0.07 8.51 6.47
CA PRO A 106 -1.21 9.42 6.35
C PRO A 106 -2.48 8.87 7.01
N ALA A 107 -3.52 9.71 7.07
CA ALA A 107 -4.68 9.48 7.92
C ALA A 107 -5.54 8.29 7.50
N GLY A 108 -5.69 8.01 6.20
CA GLY A 108 -6.45 6.85 5.71
C GLY A 108 -5.75 5.53 6.05
N LEU A 109 -4.45 5.44 5.78
CA LEU A 109 -3.64 4.28 6.17
C LEU A 109 -3.63 4.06 7.69
N LYS A 110 -3.53 5.13 8.50
CA LYS A 110 -3.67 5.04 9.96
C LYS A 110 -5.07 4.59 10.40
N ALA A 111 -6.12 5.07 9.74
CA ALA A 111 -7.48 4.66 10.06
C ALA A 111 -7.68 3.17 9.80
N GLU A 112 -7.20 2.66 8.67
CA GLU A 112 -7.26 1.23 8.34
C GLU A 112 -6.41 0.38 9.31
N LEU A 113 -5.22 0.84 9.67
CA LEU A 113 -4.39 0.20 10.68
C LEU A 113 -5.15 0.04 12.02
N GLU A 114 -5.81 1.10 12.47
CA GLU A 114 -6.63 1.06 13.69
C GLU A 114 -7.86 0.16 13.54
N LEU A 115 -8.49 0.09 12.37
CA LEU A 115 -9.57 -0.85 12.10
C LEU A 115 -9.08 -2.30 12.23
N GLN A 116 -7.95 -2.64 11.63
CA GLN A 116 -7.37 -3.98 11.68
C GLN A 116 -6.91 -4.37 13.10
N ARG A 117 -6.29 -3.44 13.83
CA ARG A 117 -5.91 -3.65 15.25
C ARG A 117 -7.10 -3.97 16.15
N ASN A 118 -8.24 -3.34 15.87
CA ASN A 118 -9.48 -3.51 16.64
C ASN A 118 -10.34 -4.69 16.15
N TRP A 119 -9.99 -5.30 15.02
CA TRP A 119 -10.71 -6.44 14.49
C TRP A 119 -10.53 -7.65 15.42
N LYS A 120 -11.68 -8.19 15.87
CA LYS A 120 -11.75 -9.47 16.57
C LYS A 120 -12.40 -10.47 15.62
N PRO A 121 -11.78 -11.61 15.33
CA PRO A 121 -12.43 -12.61 14.51
C PRO A 121 -13.75 -13.01 15.16
N SER A 122 -14.85 -12.86 14.42
CA SER A 122 -16.14 -13.44 14.78
C SER A 122 -16.03 -14.96 14.65
N SER A 123 -15.69 -15.60 15.77
CA SER A 123 -15.50 -17.04 16.01
C SER A 123 -14.14 -17.63 15.56
N PRO A 124 -13.54 -18.54 16.38
CA PRO A 124 -12.34 -19.26 15.99
C PRO A 124 -12.66 -20.30 14.90
N PRO A 125 -11.68 -20.69 14.06
CA PRO A 125 -11.86 -21.76 13.09
C PRO A 125 -12.31 -23.03 13.81
N SER A 126 -13.37 -23.64 13.28
CA SER A 126 -13.96 -24.90 13.78
C SER A 126 -13.02 -26.09 13.58
#